data_AF-A0A357NAU2-F1
#
_entry.id   AF-A0A357NAU2-F1
#
_cell.length_a   1.000
_cell.length_b   1.000
_cell.length_c   1.000
_cell.angle_alpha   90.00
_cell.angle_beta   90.00
_cell.angle_gamma   90.00
#
_symmetry.space_group_name_H-M   'P 1'
#
loop_
_entity.id
_entity.type
_entity.pdbx_description
1 polymer ?
#
loop_
_entity_poly.entity_id
_entity_poly.type
_entity_poly.pdbx_seq_one_letter_code
_entity_poly.pdbx_strand_id
1 'polypeptide(L)'
;MAASYWYWVLAAVGVVMTVFILHNKKNVYECITFFLFAMMLAFVGEMIVLLFFDSYAYKPGVFTDYYAENIFGHIVPNATLWPATALLVGAYALGYRWIGLITVIFTLLDMLYVNLGVYQHNW
;
A
#
# COMPACT_ATOMS: atom_id res chain seq x y z
N MET A 1 -8.86 11.78 -16.19
CA MET A 1 -7.86 10.70 -16.09
C MET A 1 -8.53 9.48 -15.50
N ALA A 2 -8.17 8.27 -15.94
CA ALA A 2 -8.70 7.06 -15.33
C ALA A 2 -8.24 6.97 -13.86
N ALA A 3 -9.13 6.62 -12.93
CA ALA A 3 -8.80 6.51 -11.51
C ALA A 3 -7.65 5.52 -11.25
N SER A 4 -7.54 4.47 -12.07
CA SER A 4 -6.49 3.45 -12.05
C SER A 4 -5.09 4.02 -12.20
N TYR A 5 -4.93 5.17 -12.85
CA TYR A 5 -3.64 5.86 -12.96
C TYR A 5 -3.00 6.09 -11.58
N TRP A 6 -3.77 6.53 -10.60
CA TRP A 6 -3.27 6.80 -9.25
C TRP A 6 -2.76 5.52 -8.57
N TYR A 7 -3.47 4.40 -8.75
CA TYR A 7 -3.05 3.11 -8.23
C TYR A 7 -1.74 2.63 -8.87
N TRP A 8 -1.58 2.81 -10.18
CA TRP A 8 -0.33 2.48 -10.86
C TRP A 8 0.85 3.34 -10.40
N VAL A 9 0.62 4.61 -10.08
CA VAL A 9 1.65 5.49 -9.50
C VAL A 9 2.09 4.96 -8.13
N LEU A 10 1.17 4.56 -7.25
CA LEU A 10 1.53 3.95 -5.96
C LEU A 10 2.30 2.65 -6.15
N ALA A 11 1.86 1.80 -7.08
CA ALA A 11 2.53 0.55 -7.40
C ALA A 11 3.98 0.82 -7.83
N ALA A 12 4.19 1.78 -8.73
CA ALA A 12 5.51 2.16 -9.20
C ALA A 12 6.39 2.68 -8.06
N VAL A 13 5.86 3.53 -7.18
CA VAL A 13 6.60 4.02 -6.00
C VAL A 13 7.02 2.86 -5.10
N GLY A 14 6.12 1.93 -4.78
CA GLY A 14 6.43 0.76 -3.98
C GLY A 14 7.48 -0.15 -4.62
N VAL A 15 7.36 -0.43 -5.92
CA VAL A 15 8.32 -1.26 -6.66
C VAL A 15 9.70 -0.60 -6.71
N VAL A 16 9.78 0.70 -7.03
CA VAL A 16 11.04 1.44 -7.07
C VAL A 16 11.71 1.44 -5.69
N MET A 17 10.93 1.64 -4.63
CA MET A 17 11.43 1.60 -3.26
C MET A 17 11.99 0.22 -2.90
N THR A 18 11.27 -0.86 -3.20
CA THR A 18 11.75 -2.22 -2.98
C THR A 18 13.02 -2.51 -3.77
N VAL A 19 13.05 -2.21 -5.07
CA VAL A 19 14.25 -2.41 -5.92
C VAL A 19 15.43 -1.63 -5.38
N PHE A 20 15.23 -0.38 -4.98
CA PHE A 20 16.27 0.43 -4.34
C PHE A 20 16.81 -0.24 -3.07
N ILE A 21 15.95 -0.75 -2.20
CA ILE A 21 16.39 -1.43 -0.97
C ILE A 21 17.18 -2.71 -1.31
N LEU A 22 16.66 -3.55 -2.20
CA LEU A 22 17.31 -4.80 -2.60
C LEU A 22 18.66 -4.57 -3.28
N HIS A 23 18.80 -3.49 -4.04
CA HIS A 23 20.07 -3.15 -4.69
C HIS A 23 21.13 -2.68 -3.67
N ASN A 24 20.73 -2.02 -2.58
CA ASN A 24 21.65 -1.47 -1.58
C ASN A 24 21.96 -2.42 -0.42
N LYS A 25 21.15 -3.46 -0.20
CA LYS A 25 21.32 -4.40 0.92
C LYS A 25 21.97 -5.69 0.45
N LYS A 26 22.98 -6.16 1.20
CA LYS A 26 23.71 -7.41 0.89
C LYS A 26 22.86 -8.67 1.08
N ASN A 27 21.95 -8.66 2.05
CA ASN A 27 21.11 -9.81 2.39
C ASN A 27 19.76 -9.75 1.66
N VAL A 28 19.80 -9.96 0.34
CA VAL A 28 18.60 -9.87 -0.52
C VAL A 28 17.51 -10.87 -0.10
N TYR A 29 17.89 -12.11 0.24
CA TYR A 29 16.95 -13.16 0.66
C TYR A 29 16.16 -12.79 1.91
N GLU A 30 16.81 -12.21 2.93
CA GLU A 30 16.16 -11.75 4.15
C GLU A 30 15.18 -10.61 3.82
N CYS A 31 15.59 -9.67 2.97
CA CYS A 31 14.74 -8.55 2.56
C CYS A 31 13.49 -9.00 1.80
N ILE A 32 13.63 -9.96 0.87
CA ILE A 32 12.49 -10.53 0.13
C ILE A 32 11.56 -11.30 1.09
N THR A 33 12.12 -12.10 2.00
CA THR A 33 11.32 -12.86 2.98
C THR A 33 10.53 -11.92 3.88
N PHE A 34 11.16 -10.86 4.37
CA PHE A 34 10.48 -9.83 5.17
C PHE A 34 9.40 -9.10 4.37
N PHE A 35 9.66 -8.75 3.11
CA PHE A 35 8.69 -8.11 2.24
C PHE A 35 7.44 -8.98 2.04
N LEU A 36 7.62 -10.28 1.76
CA LEU A 36 6.50 -11.22 1.61
C LEU A 36 5.72 -11.39 2.92
N PHE A 37 6.41 -11.44 4.05
CA PHE A 37 5.76 -11.47 5.36
C PHE A 37 4.92 -10.21 5.60
N ALA A 38 5.49 -9.02 5.38
CA ALA A 38 4.80 -7.75 5.56
C ALA A 38 3.60 -7.61 4.61
N MET A 39 3.73 -8.12 3.38
CA MET A 39 2.65 -8.15 2.39
C MET A 39 1.47 -8.95 2.91
N MET A 40 1.72 -10.18 3.39
CA MET A 40 0.65 -11.03 3.93
C MET A 40 0.00 -10.41 5.16
N LEU A 41 0.78 -9.73 6.01
CA LEU A 41 0.23 -9.02 7.16
C LEU A 41 -0.71 -7.87 6.74
N ALA A 42 -0.35 -7.13 5.68
CA ALA A 42 -1.20 -6.09 5.12
C ALA A 42 -2.52 -6.66 4.57
N PHE A 43 -2.46 -7.78 3.84
CA PHE A 43 -3.68 -8.47 3.38
C PHE A 43 -4.55 -8.97 4.53
N VAL A 44 -3.98 -9.49 5.62
CA VAL A 44 -4.77 -9.89 6.81
C VAL A 44 -5.47 -8.68 7.43
N GLY A 45 -4.76 -7.55 7.55
CA GLY A 45 -5.35 -6.29 8.02
C GLY A 45 -6.48 -5.80 7.11
N GLU A 46 -6.28 -5.87 5.80
CA GLU A 46 -7.28 -5.52 4.79
C GLU A 46 -8.53 -6.37 4.91
N MET A 47 -8.38 -7.69 5.07
CA MET A 47 -9.52 -8.59 5.25
C MET A 47 -10.33 -8.22 6.50
N ILE A 48 -9.67 -7.73 7.56
CA ILE A 48 -10.39 -7.26 8.73
C ILE A 48 -11.20 -6.02 8.39
N VAL A 49 -10.54 -4.98 7.88
CA VAL A 49 -11.16 -3.65 7.74
C VAL A 49 -12.14 -3.57 6.56
N LEU A 50 -11.80 -4.16 5.41
CA LEU A 50 -12.62 -4.13 4.21
C LEU A 50 -13.69 -5.23 4.22
N LEU A 51 -13.34 -6.48 4.54
CA LEU A 51 -14.32 -7.57 4.43
C LEU A 51 -15.29 -7.62 5.62
N PHE A 52 -14.81 -7.45 6.85
CA PHE A 52 -15.69 -7.53 8.03
C PHE A 52 -16.35 -6.21 8.39
N PHE A 53 -15.67 -5.09 8.21
CA PHE A 53 -16.18 -3.79 8.62
C PHE A 53 -16.66 -2.90 7.46
N ASP A 54 -16.42 -3.28 6.19
CA ASP A 54 -16.76 -2.48 5.01
C ASP A 54 -16.39 -0.99 5.20
N SER A 55 -15.25 -0.72 5.84
CA SER A 55 -14.92 0.63 6.33
C SER A 55 -14.59 1.61 5.22
N TYR A 56 -14.32 1.13 4.01
CA TYR A 56 -14.03 1.94 2.85
C TYR A 56 -14.24 1.16 1.55
N ALA A 57 -14.35 1.89 0.44
CA ALA A 57 -14.44 1.35 -0.91
C ALA A 57 -13.36 1.95 -1.83
N TYR A 58 -12.63 1.09 -2.54
CA TYR A 58 -11.74 1.49 -3.62
C TYR A 58 -12.51 1.63 -4.94
N LYS A 59 -12.14 2.66 -5.72
CA LYS A 59 -12.75 2.96 -7.03
C LYS A 59 -11.69 3.19 -8.11
N PRO A 60 -10.86 2.18 -8.45
CA PRO A 60 -9.85 2.29 -9.51
C PRO A 60 -10.42 2.46 -10.94
N GLY A 61 -11.72 2.32 -11.15
CA GLY A 61 -12.41 2.42 -12.43
C GLY A 61 -12.04 1.32 -13.44
N VAL A 62 -11.75 0.09 -12.97
CA VAL A 62 -11.30 -1.01 -13.85
C VAL A 62 -12.40 -2.04 -14.09
N PHE A 63 -13.15 -2.36 -13.05
CA PHE A 63 -14.26 -3.30 -13.06
C PHE A 63 -15.58 -2.59 -12.73
N THR A 64 -16.68 -3.14 -13.25
CA THR A 64 -18.03 -2.65 -12.93
C THR A 64 -18.62 -3.34 -11.70
N ASP A 65 -18.15 -4.53 -11.37
CA ASP A 65 -18.58 -5.30 -10.20
C ASP A 65 -17.95 -4.73 -8.92
N TYR A 66 -18.77 -4.49 -7.89
CA TYR A 66 -18.33 -3.88 -6.63
C TYR A 66 -17.20 -4.66 -5.95
N TYR A 67 -17.29 -5.99 -5.93
CA TYR A 67 -16.30 -6.82 -5.25
C TYR A 67 -15.01 -6.90 -6.06
N ALA A 68 -15.08 -7.13 -7.37
CA ALA A 68 -13.91 -7.17 -8.24
C ALA A 68 -13.13 -5.84 -8.20
N GLU A 69 -13.85 -4.72 -8.19
CA GLU A 69 -13.29 -3.38 -8.12
C GLU A 69 -12.55 -3.11 -6.80
N ASN A 70 -13.17 -3.46 -5.68
CA ASN A 70 -12.54 -3.37 -4.35
C ASN A 70 -11.36 -4.33 -4.19
N ILE A 71 -11.48 -5.56 -4.74
CA ILE A 71 -10.41 -6.55 -4.72
C ILE A 71 -9.19 -6.03 -5.46
N PHE A 72 -9.39 -5.52 -6.67
CA PHE A 72 -8.32 -4.92 -7.46
C PHE A 72 -7.69 -3.72 -6.75
N GLY A 73 -8.53 -2.83 -6.22
CA GLY A 73 -8.11 -1.60 -5.54
C GLY A 73 -7.19 -1.85 -4.36
N HIS A 74 -7.45 -2.85 -3.52
CA HIS A 74 -6.61 -3.15 -2.37
C HIS A 74 -5.38 -3.99 -2.68
N ILE A 75 -5.44 -4.89 -3.68
CA ILE A 75 -4.28 -5.72 -4.06
C ILE A 75 -3.08 -4.83 -4.39
N VAL A 76 -3.30 -3.74 -5.11
CA VAL A 76 -2.22 -2.86 -5.57
C VAL A 76 -1.40 -2.30 -4.40
N PRO A 77 -1.95 -1.52 -3.45
CA PRO A 77 -1.17 -0.99 -2.34
C PRO A 77 -0.65 -2.08 -1.40
N ASN A 78 -1.42 -3.15 -1.16
CA ASN A 78 -1.03 -4.23 -0.23
C ASN A 78 0.10 -5.12 -0.78
N ALA A 79 0.19 -5.29 -2.10
CA ALA A 79 1.28 -6.02 -2.74
C ALA A 79 2.51 -5.16 -3.05
N THR A 80 2.43 -3.83 -2.90
CA THR A 80 3.52 -2.92 -3.29
C THR A 80 3.91 -1.97 -2.16
N LEU A 81 3.15 -0.88 -1.97
CA LEU A 81 3.52 0.25 -1.14
C LEU A 81 3.67 -0.11 0.35
N TRP A 82 2.71 -0.84 0.91
CA TRP A 82 2.72 -1.22 2.33
C TRP A 82 3.93 -2.07 2.70
N PRO A 83 4.17 -3.23 2.06
CA PRO A 83 5.35 -4.04 2.36
C PRO A 83 6.67 -3.35 1.99
N ALA A 84 6.71 -2.52 0.94
CA ALA A 84 7.90 -1.74 0.59
C ALA A 84 8.27 -0.74 1.69
N THR A 85 7.27 -0.08 2.28
CA THR A 85 7.47 0.88 3.36
C THR A 85 7.89 0.19 4.66
N ALA A 86 7.26 -0.94 5.00
CA ALA A 86 7.70 -1.76 6.12
C ALA A 86 9.15 -2.23 5.92
N LEU A 87 9.49 -2.67 4.70
CA LEU A 87 10.86 -3.10 4.36
C LEU A 87 11.84 -1.93 4.47
N LEU A 88 11.47 -0.72 4.05
CA LEU A 88 12.31 0.48 4.20
C LEU A 88 12.64 0.74 5.68
N VAL A 89 11.62 0.69 6.55
CA VAL A 89 11.79 0.89 8.00
C VAL A 89 12.69 -0.19 8.59
N GLY A 90 12.43 -1.46 8.29
CA GLY A 90 13.20 -2.59 8.81
C GLY A 90 14.65 -2.61 8.30
N ALA A 91 14.85 -2.44 6.99
CA ALA A 91 16.16 -2.56 6.36
C ALA A 91 17.13 -1.43 6.77
N TYR A 92 16.61 -0.24 7.07
CA TYR A 92 17.42 0.91 7.48
C TYR A 92 17.31 1.25 8.98
N ALA A 93 16.61 0.43 9.76
CA ALA A 93 16.37 0.66 11.19
C ALA A 93 15.87 2.09 11.48
N LEU A 94 14.87 2.53 10.69
CA LEU A 94 14.36 3.89 10.78
C LEU A 94 13.70 4.13 12.15
N GLY A 95 14.18 5.13 12.89
CA GLY A 95 13.64 5.50 14.20
C GLY A 95 12.30 6.26 14.14
N TYR A 96 11.74 6.58 15.31
CA TYR A 96 10.42 7.20 15.46
C TYR A 96 10.18 8.48 14.65
N ARG A 97 11.23 9.29 14.43
CA ARG A 97 11.13 10.51 13.61
C ARG A 97 10.71 10.20 12.17
N TRP A 98 11.29 9.14 11.58
CA TRP A 98 10.99 8.70 10.23
C TRP A 98 9.64 8.01 10.16
N ILE A 99 9.29 7.22 11.18
CA ILE A 99 7.97 6.60 11.29
C ILE A 99 6.89 7.69 11.33
N GLY A 100 7.07 8.75 12.12
CA GLY A 100 6.15 9.88 12.15
C GLY A 100 6.01 10.58 10.78
N LEU A 101 7.12 10.77 10.05
CA LEU A 101 7.07 11.33 8.69
C LEU A 101 6.29 10.41 7.73
N ILE A 102 6.54 9.10 7.78
CA ILE A 102 5.82 8.11 6.97
C ILE A 102 4.32 8.16 7.28
N THR A 103 3.93 8.21 8.55
CA THR A 103 2.53 8.34 8.95
C THR A 103 1.89 9.58 8.34
N VAL A 104 2.53 10.74 8.44
CA VAL A 104 2.03 11.98 7.82
C VAL A 104 1.87 11.83 6.31
N ILE A 105 2.84 11.23 5.62
CA ILE A 105 2.76 10.99 4.17
C ILE A 105 1.57 10.09 3.82
N PHE A 106 1.38 8.98 4.55
CA PHE A 106 0.27 8.07 4.30
C PHE A 106 -1.08 8.71 4.58
N THR A 107 -1.20 9.53 5.64
CA THR A 107 -2.41 10.30 5.91
C THR A 107 -2.71 11.31 4.81
N LEU A 108 -1.70 11.99 4.28
CA LEU A 108 -1.88 12.91 3.16
C LEU A 108 -2.28 12.19 1.87
N LEU A 109 -1.71 10.99 1.62
CA LEU A 109 -2.11 10.15 0.49
C LEU A 109 -3.57 9.70 0.63
N ASP A 110 -3.98 9.26 1.82
CA ASP A 110 -5.36 8.87 2.10
C ASP A 110 -6.34 10.03 1.81
N MET A 111 -6.08 11.22 2.38
CA MET A 111 -6.87 12.42 2.12
C MET A 111 -6.89 12.80 0.63
N LEU A 112 -5.76 12.67 -0.07
CA LEU A 112 -5.67 12.93 -1.50
C LEU A 112 -6.59 11.98 -2.29
N TYR A 113 -6.57 10.69 -1.95
CA TYR A 113 -7.35 9.66 -2.64
C TYR A 113 -8.86 9.82 -2.41
N VAL A 114 -9.25 10.22 -1.20
CA VAL A 114 -10.63 10.64 -0.89
C VAL A 114 -11.04 11.84 -1.74
N ASN A 115 -10.22 12.90 -1.75
CA ASN A 115 -10.52 14.14 -2.50
C ASN A 115 -10.59 13.92 -4.02
N LEU A 116 -9.82 12.97 -4.54
CA LEU A 116 -9.84 12.58 -5.95
C LEU A 116 -11.05 11.68 -6.30
N GLY A 117 -11.81 11.21 -5.31
CA GLY A 117 -12.96 10.32 -5.49
C GLY A 117 -12.61 8.90 -5.90
N VAL A 118 -11.32 8.53 -5.84
CA VAL A 118 -10.82 7.19 -6.19
C VAL A 118 -10.83 6.22 -5.00
N TYR A 119 -11.13 6.74 -3.82
CA TYR A 119 -11.27 6.04 -2.55
C TYR A 119 -12.38 6.72 -1.75
N GLN A 120 -13.18 5.96 -1.01
CA GLN A 120 -14.25 6.50 -0.18
C GLN A 120 -14.25 5.83 1.19
N HIS A 121 -14.45 6.62 2.23
CA HIS A 121 -14.70 6.14 3.58
C HIS A 121 -16.17 5.86 3.83
N ASN A 122 -16.44 4.86 4.67
CA ASN A 122 -17.79 4.50 5.09
C ASN A 122 -18.04 4.75 6.60
N TRP A 123 -17.10 5.38 7.32
CA TRP A 123 -17.26 5.81 8.71
C TRP A 123 -17.16 7.33 8.89
#